data_AF-A0A7Z7QQ00-F1
#
_entry.id   AF-A0A7Z7QQ00-F1
#
_cell.length_a   1.000
_cell.length_b   1.000
_cell.length_c   1.000
_cell.angle_alpha   90.00
_cell.angle_beta   90.00
_cell.angle_gamma   90.00
#
_symmetry.space_group_name_H-M   'P 1'
#
loop_
_entity.id
_entity.type
_entity.pdbx_description
1 polymer ?
#
loop_
_entity_poly.entity_id
_entity_poly.type
_entity_poly.pdbx_seq_one_letter_code
_entity_poly.pdbx_strand_id
1 'polypeptide(L)'
;MLKNIMTKLLVKKGFTLIEMLLVLLIISVLLILIIPNIAKQSEHIQKTGCSAQLKMIDSQIEAYALKFNHKPATIDDLVREGYIKESQKQCKSGETISINAGEAVAS
;
A
#
# COMPACT_ATOMS: atom_id res chain seq x y z
N MET A 1 40.45 -4.54 -53.54
CA MET A 1 39.26 -4.02 -52.81
C MET A 1 38.90 -4.78 -51.53
N LEU A 2 39.38 -6.00 -51.28
CA LEU A 2 38.98 -6.80 -50.09
C LEU A 2 39.62 -6.40 -48.74
N LYS A 3 40.68 -5.58 -48.73
CA LYS A 3 41.46 -5.27 -47.50
C LYS A 3 40.67 -4.44 -46.47
N ASN A 4 39.67 -3.66 -46.90
CA ASN A 4 38.92 -2.74 -46.01
C ASN A 4 37.78 -3.39 -45.21
N ILE A 5 37.39 -4.63 -45.53
CA ILE A 5 36.31 -5.34 -44.81
C ILE A 5 36.82 -6.03 -43.55
N MET A 6 38.02 -6.63 -43.58
CA MET A 6 38.63 -7.30 -42.42
C MET A 6 38.95 -6.34 -41.27
N THR A 7 39.25 -5.07 -41.56
CA THR A 7 39.64 -4.07 -40.55
C THR A 7 38.44 -3.50 -39.77
N LYS A 8 37.22 -3.60 -40.30
CA LYS A 8 35.99 -3.09 -39.64
C LYS A 8 35.39 -4.06 -38.61
N LEU A 9 35.85 -5.31 -38.55
CA LEU A 9 35.31 -6.35 -37.67
C LEU A 9 36.01 -6.41 -36.30
N LEU A 10 37.17 -5.76 -36.11
CA LEU A 10 38.04 -5.98 -34.95
C LEU A 10 37.91 -4.98 -33.79
N VAL A 11 36.98 -4.03 -33.81
CA VAL A 11 36.77 -3.17 -32.62
C VAL A 11 35.30 -2.80 -32.46
N LYS A 12 34.47 -3.75 -32.01
CA LYS A 12 33.31 -3.40 -31.19
C LYS A 12 33.70 -3.59 -29.74
N LYS A 13 33.84 -2.49 -28.99
CA LYS A 13 33.92 -2.52 -27.53
C LYS A 13 32.57 -3.04 -27.01
N GLY A 14 32.47 -4.35 -26.83
CA GLY A 14 31.29 -5.02 -26.30
C GLY A 14 31.29 -4.98 -24.77
N PHE A 15 30.09 -4.93 -24.21
CA PHE A 15 29.87 -5.06 -22.78
C PHE A 15 30.42 -6.41 -22.30
N THR A 16 31.32 -6.40 -21.32
CA THR A 16 31.96 -7.62 -20.81
C THR A 16 31.08 -8.32 -19.77
N LEU A 17 31.27 -9.63 -19.59
CA LEU A 17 30.59 -10.36 -18.52
C LEU A 17 30.97 -9.81 -17.14
N ILE A 18 32.20 -9.35 -16.95
CA ILE A 18 32.68 -8.75 -15.70
C ILE A 18 31.94 -7.46 -15.39
N GLU A 19 31.70 -6.61 -16.39
CA GLU A 19 30.89 -5.40 -16.20
C GLU A 19 29.46 -5.74 -15.77
N MET A 20 28.85 -6.82 -16.30
CA MET A 20 27.48 -7.20 -15.90
C MET A 20 27.46 -7.70 -14.47
N LEU A 21 28.48 -8.44 -14.04
CA LEU A 21 28.61 -8.90 -12.66
C LEU A 21 28.73 -7.75 -11.67
N LEU A 22 29.53 -6.73 -11.99
CA LEU A 22 29.70 -5.55 -11.14
C LEU A 22 28.41 -4.71 -11.06
N VAL A 23 27.65 -4.62 -12.15
CA VAL A 23 26.33 -3.95 -12.16
C VAL A 23 25.33 -4.68 -11.27
N LEU A 24 25.21 -6.01 -11.40
CA LEU A 24 24.30 -6.80 -10.57
C LEU A 24 24.67 -6.74 -9.09
N LEU A 25 25.97 -6.73 -8.78
CA LEU A 25 26.48 -6.52 -7.43
C LEU A 25 25.97 -5.19 -6.85
N ILE A 26 26.17 -4.07 -7.54
CA ILE A 26 25.70 -2.75 -7.06
C ILE A 26 24.18 -2.73 -6.92
N ILE A 27 23.42 -3.23 -7.90
CA ILE A 27 21.95 -3.26 -7.85
C ILE A 27 21.47 -4.09 -6.65
N SER A 28 22.09 -5.23 -6.37
CA SER A 28 21.72 -6.08 -5.23
C SER A 28 21.87 -5.34 -3.88
N VAL A 29 22.96 -4.60 -3.70
CA VAL A 29 23.19 -3.80 -2.48
C VAL A 29 22.14 -2.70 -2.36
N LEU A 30 21.82 -2.02 -3.46
CA LEU A 30 20.76 -0.99 -3.47
C LEU A 30 19.39 -1.58 -3.12
N LEU A 31 19.03 -2.75 -3.66
CA LEU A 31 17.75 -3.40 -3.38
C LEU A 31 17.60 -3.75 -1.89
N ILE A 32 18.66 -4.24 -1.25
CA ILE A 32 18.66 -4.56 0.19
C ILE A 32 18.34 -3.33 1.05
N LEU A 33 18.79 -2.14 0.65
CA LEU A 33 18.50 -0.89 1.36
C LEU A 33 17.09 -0.36 1.06
N ILE A 34 16.62 -0.51 -0.18
CA ILE A 34 15.35 0.06 -0.65
C ILE A 34 14.14 -0.75 -0.16
N ILE A 35 14.17 -2.07 -0.25
CA ILE A 35 13.05 -2.96 0.11
C ILE A 35 12.54 -2.74 1.55
N PRO A 36 13.37 -2.71 2.61
CA PRO A 36 12.87 -2.52 3.97
C PRO A 36 12.26 -1.13 4.17
N ASN A 37 12.74 -0.12 3.45
CA ASN A 37 12.19 1.23 3.52
C ASN A 37 10.78 1.29 2.89
N ILE A 38 10.59 0.65 1.73
CA ILE A 38 9.28 0.55 1.08
C ILE A 38 8.29 -0.21 1.96
N ALA A 39 8.69 -1.35 2.54
CA ALA A 39 7.83 -2.14 3.40
C ALA A 39 7.34 -1.34 4.63
N LYS A 40 8.25 -0.63 5.31
CA LYS A 40 7.91 0.24 6.45
C LYS A 40 6.97 1.38 6.05
N GLN A 41 7.23 2.02 4.91
CA GLN A 41 6.37 3.10 4.40
C GLN A 41 4.96 2.57 4.08
N SER A 42 4.86 1.38 3.48
CA SER A 42 3.58 0.73 3.19
C SER A 42 2.80 0.44 4.46
N GLU A 43 3.44 -0.11 5.50
CA GLU A 43 2.80 -0.36 6.80
C GLU A 43 2.30 0.94 7.43
N HIS A 44 3.11 2.00 7.41
CA HIS A 44 2.72 3.30 7.94
C HIS A 44 1.51 3.89 7.19
N ILE A 45 1.49 3.80 5.86
CA ILE A 45 0.36 4.23 5.03
C ILE A 45 -0.91 3.45 5.37
N GLN A 46 -0.81 2.13 5.59
CA GLN A 46 -1.96 1.31 5.98
C GLN A 46 -2.52 1.73 7.34
N LYS A 47 -1.66 1.97 8.34
CA LYS A 47 -2.09 2.45 9.67
C LYS A 47 -2.73 3.83 9.63
N THR A 48 -2.10 4.79 8.95
CA THR A 48 -2.65 6.15 8.80
C THR A 48 -3.96 6.12 8.01
N GLY A 49 -4.04 5.28 6.97
CA GLY A 49 -5.27 5.05 6.20
C GLY A 49 -6.40 4.47 7.06
N CYS A 50 -6.10 3.49 7.92
CA CYS A 50 -7.07 2.93 8.86
C CYS A 50 -7.58 3.98 9.84
N SER A 51 -6.69 4.81 10.42
CA SER A 51 -7.09 5.92 11.30
C SER A 51 -8.01 6.92 10.61
N ALA A 52 -7.74 7.27 9.34
CA ALA A 52 -8.61 8.14 8.56
C ALA A 52 -9.98 7.49 8.27
N GLN A 53 -10.00 6.18 8.00
CA GLN A 53 -11.23 5.41 7.80
C GLN A 53 -12.07 5.36 9.08
N LEU A 54 -11.46 5.18 10.26
CA LEU A 54 -12.16 5.24 11.55
C LEU A 54 -12.86 6.59 11.73
N LYS A 55 -12.16 7.71 11.51
CA LYS A 55 -12.75 9.06 11.60
C LYS A 55 -13.91 9.28 10.63
N MET A 56 -13.79 8.74 9.42
CA MET A 56 -14.89 8.78 8.43
C MET A 56 -16.10 8.00 8.95
N ILE A 57 -15.88 6.81 9.53
CA ILE A 57 -16.95 5.99 10.11
C ILE A 57 -17.56 6.68 11.34
N ASP A 58 -16.77 7.34 12.18
CA ASP A 58 -17.28 8.14 13.31
C ASP A 58 -18.22 9.26 12.82
N SER A 59 -17.86 9.92 11.72
CA SER A 59 -18.74 10.92 11.10
C SER A 59 -20.06 10.29 10.64
N GLN A 60 -20.03 9.04 10.17
CA GLN A 60 -21.23 8.29 9.79
C GLN A 60 -22.03 7.80 11.00
N ILE A 61 -21.38 7.47 12.11
CA ILE A 61 -22.03 7.19 13.40
C ILE A 61 -22.82 8.41 13.87
N GLU A 62 -22.22 9.60 13.77
CA GLU A 62 -22.91 10.86 14.09
C GLU A 62 -24.11 11.10 13.17
N ALA A 63 -23.92 10.92 11.86
CA ALA A 63 -25.01 11.06 10.89
C ALA A 63 -26.16 10.06 11.12
N TYR A 64 -25.84 8.84 11.55
CA TYR A 64 -26.84 7.86 11.98
C TYR A 64 -27.56 8.35 13.23
N ALA A 65 -26.82 8.84 14.23
CA ALA A 65 -27.39 9.32 15.48
C ALA A 65 -28.34 10.52 15.27
N LEU A 66 -28.06 11.40 14.31
CA LEU A 66 -28.95 12.50 13.94
C LEU A 66 -30.29 12.01 13.35
N LYS A 67 -30.30 10.89 12.62
CA LYS A 67 -31.51 10.34 12.00
C LYS A 67 -32.34 9.51 12.98
N PHE A 68 -31.68 8.68 13.78
CA PHE A 68 -32.35 7.70 14.65
C PHE A 68 -32.43 8.12 16.12
N ASN A 69 -31.82 9.24 16.49
CA ASN A 69 -31.75 9.75 17.86
C ASN A 69 -31.06 8.80 18.85
N HIS A 70 -30.25 7.86 18.35
CA HIS A 70 -29.38 6.98 19.12
C HIS A 70 -28.17 6.56 18.28
N LYS A 71 -27.04 6.22 18.91
CA LYS A 71 -25.87 5.67 18.21
C LYS A 71 -26.15 4.22 17.75
N PRO A 72 -25.55 3.77 16.63
CA PRO A 72 -25.64 2.37 16.20
C PRO A 72 -24.98 1.45 17.24
N ALA A 73 -25.54 0.25 17.43
CA ALA A 73 -24.99 -0.74 18.36
C ALA A 73 -23.89 -1.58 17.68
N THR A 74 -24.01 -1.77 16.37
CA THR A 74 -23.09 -2.58 15.58
C THR A 74 -22.69 -1.87 14.29
N ILE A 75 -21.55 -2.25 13.74
CA ILE A 75 -21.10 -1.79 12.42
C ILE A 75 -22.07 -2.20 11.29
N ASP A 76 -22.83 -3.29 11.51
CA ASP A 76 -23.86 -3.78 10.58
C ASP A 76 -25.06 -2.83 10.47
N ASP A 77 -25.41 -2.12 11.55
CA ASP A 77 -26.48 -1.12 11.51
C ASP A 77 -26.16 0.00 10.51
N LEU A 78 -24.88 0.40 10.43
CA LEU A 78 -24.41 1.40 9.48
C LEU A 78 -24.42 0.88 8.03
N VAL A 79 -24.16 -0.41 7.79
CA VAL A 79 -24.28 -0.96 6.44
C VAL A 79 -25.74 -1.10 6.02
N ARG A 80 -26.59 -1.64 6.90
CA ARG A 80 -28.02 -1.84 6.60
C ARG A 80 -28.70 -0.53 6.22
N GLU A 81 -28.36 0.55 6.92
CA GLU A 81 -28.88 1.90 6.65
C GLU A 81 -28.13 2.65 5.54
N GLY A 82 -27.09 2.05 4.94
CA GLY A 82 -26.38 2.58 3.78
C GLY A 82 -25.38 3.69 4.08
N TYR A 83 -25.00 3.88 5.34
CA TYR A 83 -23.98 4.86 5.74
C TYR A 83 -22.56 4.43 5.37
N ILE A 84 -22.31 3.11 5.33
CA ILE A 84 -21.05 2.52 4.89
C ILE A 84 -21.30 1.28 4.03
N LYS A 85 -20.30 0.85 3.26
CA LYS A 85 -20.31 -0.39 2.47
C LYS A 85 -19.74 -1.56 3.27
N GLU A 86 -20.12 -2.78 2.93
CA GLU A 86 -19.53 -4.02 3.50
C GLU A 86 -17.99 -4.03 3.45
N SER A 87 -17.41 -3.55 2.34
CA SER A 87 -15.95 -3.48 2.18
C SER A 87 -15.26 -2.50 3.13
N GLN A 88 -16.01 -1.61 3.80
CA GLN A 88 -15.48 -0.61 4.72
C GLN A 88 -15.47 -1.11 6.18
N LYS A 89 -15.92 -2.35 6.45
CA LYS A 89 -15.78 -3.02 7.75
C LYS A 89 -14.36 -3.44 8.08
N GLN A 90 -13.43 -3.36 7.13
CA GLN A 90 -12.05 -3.79 7.31
C GLN A 90 -11.11 -2.69 6.84
N CYS A 91 -10.01 -2.55 7.55
CA CYS A 91 -8.89 -1.73 7.14
C CYS A 91 -8.02 -2.49 6.14
N LYS A 92 -7.29 -1.76 5.30
CA LYS A 92 -6.31 -2.36 4.36
C LYS A 92 -5.15 -3.07 5.06
N SER A 93 -4.94 -2.80 6.35
CA SER A 93 -4.02 -3.51 7.23
C SER A 93 -4.50 -4.92 7.61
N GLY A 94 -5.79 -5.24 7.40
CA GLY A 94 -6.41 -6.50 7.80
C GLY A 94 -7.19 -6.42 9.12
N GLU A 95 -7.15 -5.29 9.82
CA GLU A 95 -7.92 -5.06 11.06
C GLU A 95 -9.42 -4.91 10.73
N THR A 96 -10.28 -5.48 11.58
CA THR A 96 -11.74 -5.34 11.45
C THR A 96 -12.22 -4.16 12.28
N ILE A 97 -13.15 -3.39 11.72
CA ILE A 97 -13.73 -2.22 12.37
C ILE A 97 -15.02 -2.64 13.08
N SER A 98 -15.06 -2.39 14.38
CA SER A 98 -16.23 -2.61 15.24
C SER A 98 -16.61 -1.32 15.94
N ILE A 99 -17.78 -1.31 16.57
CA ILE A 99 -18.25 -0.15 17.34
C ILE A 99 -18.09 -0.47 18.83
N ASN A 100 -17.33 0.34 19.54
CA ASN A 100 -17.16 0.25 20.99
C ASN A 100 -17.53 1.59 21.63
N ALA A 101 -18.44 1.57 22.60
CA ALA A 101 -18.98 2.77 23.26
C ALA A 101 -19.49 3.86 22.29
N GLY A 102 -19.90 3.48 21.07
CA GLY A 102 -20.38 4.41 20.06
C GLY A 102 -19.28 5.17 19.31
N GLU A 103 -18.07 4.62 19.25
CA GLU A 103 -16.95 5.05 18.42
C GLU A 103 -16.44 3.85 17.59
N ALA A 104 -15.91 4.14 16.40
CA ALA A 104 -15.31 3.14 15.53
C ALA A 104 -13.92 2.75 16.05
N VAL A 105 -13.70 1.46 16.27
CA VAL A 105 -12.41 0.91 16.71
C VAL A 105 -11.95 -0.20 15.77
N ALA A 106 -10.66 -0.19 15.44
CA ALA A 106 -10.02 -1.28 14.70
C ALA A 106 -9.53 -2.36 15.68
N SER A 107 -9.70 -3.63 15.33
CA SER A 107 -9.31 -4.80 16.13
C SER A 107 -8.83 -5.96 15.28
#